data_AF-A0A537RH43-F1
#
_entry.id   AF-A0A537RH43-F1
#
_cell.length_a   1.000
_cell.length_b   1.000
_cell.length_c   1.000
_cell.angle_alpha   90.00
_cell.angle_beta   90.00
_cell.angle_gamma   90.00
#
_symmetry.space_group_name_H-M   'P 1'
#
loop_
_entity.id
_entity.type
_entity.pdbx_description
1 polymer ?
#
loop_
_entity_poly.entity_id
_entity_poly.type
_entity_poly.pdbx_seq_one_letter_code
_entity_poly.pdbx_strand_id
1 'polypeptide(L)' 'MLYREVGQYKTSYEADQAIFPIAQDRWFVLALVAFGFLVVPLFAGQYFYTEVLIPVL' A
#
# COMPACT_ATOMS: atom_id res chain seq x y z
N MET A 1 -0.66 -18.35 4.85
CA MET A 1 -0.22 -17.83 3.53
C MET A 1 -1.25 -16.82 3.08
N LEU A 2 -0.96 -15.53 3.17
CA LEU A 2 -1.92 -14.45 2.86
C LEU A 2 -2.18 -14.29 1.34
N TYR A 3 -1.37 -14.93 0.49
CA TYR A 3 -1.46 -14.81 -0.98
C TYR A 3 -2.36 -15.86 -1.66
N ARG A 4 -3.14 -16.64 -0.91
CA ARG A 4 -4.00 -17.69 -1.46
C ARG A 4 -5.46 -17.38 -1.14
N GLU A 5 -6.10 -16.61 -2.01
CA GLU A 5 -7.56 -16.52 -2.06
C GLU A 5 -8.10 -17.63 -2.98
N VAL A 6 -9.15 -18.33 -2.54
CA VAL A 6 -9.85 -19.30 -3.39
C VAL A 6 -10.54 -18.54 -4.54
N GLY A 7 -10.31 -18.97 -5.79
CA GLY A 7 -10.96 -18.39 -6.97
C GLY A 7 -10.13 -17.38 -7.78
N GLN A 8 -8.92 -17.02 -7.31
CA GLN A 8 -7.96 -16.21 -8.09
C GLN A 8 -7.14 -17.12 -9.02
N TYR A 9 -7.68 -17.44 -10.19
CA TYR A 9 -6.98 -18.23 -11.20
C TYR A 9 -6.04 -17.35 -12.04
N LYS A 10 -4.77 -17.74 -12.09
CA LYS A 10 -3.76 -17.10 -12.92
C LYS A 10 -3.82 -17.73 -14.31
N THR A 11 -4.08 -16.93 -15.35
CA THR A 11 -4.24 -17.43 -16.73
C THR A 11 -2.96 -17.35 -17.56
N SER A 12 -1.89 -16.74 -17.03
CA SER A 12 -0.59 -16.63 -17.68
C SER A 12 0.55 -16.65 -16.67
N TYR A 13 1.75 -17.06 -17.11
CA TYR A 13 2.96 -17.03 -16.30
C TYR A 13 3.35 -15.61 -15.87
N GLU A 14 3.10 -14.61 -16.71
CA GLU A 14 3.36 -13.21 -16.38
C GLU A 14 2.51 -12.73 -15.19
N ALA A 15 1.22 -13.11 -15.16
CA ALA A 15 0.35 -12.82 -14.02
C ALA A 15 0.85 -13.51 -12.73
N ASP A 16 1.60 -14.60 -12.85
CA ASP A 16 2.22 -15.28 -11.73
C ASP A 16 3.46 -14.59 -11.16
N GLN A 17 4.11 -13.74 -11.95
CA GLN A 17 5.29 -12.97 -11.54
C GLN A 17 4.96 -11.57 -11.00
N ALA A 18 3.67 -11.20 -10.95
CA ALA A 18 3.24 -9.91 -10.41
C ALA A 18 3.54 -9.79 -8.90
N ILE A 19 4.09 -8.63 -8.49
CA ILE A 19 4.44 -8.32 -7.08
C ILE A 19 3.18 -8.26 -6.20
N PHE A 20 2.10 -7.67 -6.71
CA PHE A 20 0.80 -7.59 -6.04
C PHE A 20 -0.26 -8.31 -6.89
N PRO A 21 -0.32 -9.65 -6.83
CA PRO A 21 -1.24 -10.42 -7.66
C PRO A 21 -2.69 -10.25 -7.21
N ILE A 22 -2.93 -9.94 -5.93
CA ILE A 22 -4.25 -9.72 -5.37
C ILE A 22 -4.65 -8.26 -5.60
N ALA A 23 -5.85 -8.03 -6.15
CA ALA A 23 -6.33 -6.69 -6.44
C ALA A 23 -6.49 -5.83 -5.16
N GLN A 24 -6.89 -6.43 -4.05
CA GLN A 24 -7.00 -5.76 -2.75
C GLN A 24 -5.66 -5.18 -2.30
N ASP A 25 -4.58 -5.96 -2.38
CA ASP A 25 -3.22 -5.51 -2.04
C ASP A 25 -2.82 -4.30 -2.89
N ARG A 26 -3.12 -4.33 -4.19
CA ARG A 26 -2.86 -3.20 -5.10
C ARG A 26 -3.58 -1.94 -4.66
N TRP A 27 -4.88 -2.05 -4.36
CA TRP A 27 -5.68 -0.91 -3.91
C TRP A 27 -5.22 -0.40 -2.54
N PHE A 28 -4.84 -1.29 -1.63
CA PHE A 28 -4.32 -0.92 -0.32
C PHE A 28 -3.01 -0.14 -0.45
N VAL A 29 -2.04 -0.64 -1.23
CA VAL A 29 -0.77 0.05 -1.46
C VAL A 29 -0.99 1.40 -2.14
N LEU A 30 -1.86 1.47 -3.15
CA LEU A 30 -2.20 2.73 -3.80
C LEU A 30 -2.82 3.73 -2.82
N ALA A 31 -3.74 3.28 -1.96
CA ALA A 31 -4.36 4.12 -0.93
C ALA A 31 -3.34 4.60 0.11
N LEU A 32 -2.42 3.73 0.54
CA LEU A 32 -1.37 4.08 1.51
C LEU A 32 -0.41 5.12 0.92
N VAL A 33 0.01 4.95 -0.33
CA VAL A 33 0.86 5.92 -1.03
C VAL A 33 0.10 7.24 -1.21
N ALA A 34 -1.14 7.20 -1.68
CA ALA A 34 -1.96 8.40 -1.83
C ALA A 34 -2.15 9.13 -0.49
N PHE A 35 -2.34 8.39 0.61
CA PHE A 35 -2.42 8.97 1.95
C PHE A 35 -1.12 9.69 2.33
N GLY A 36 0.04 9.05 2.12
CA GLY A 36 1.34 9.66 2.38
C GLY A 36 1.60 10.94 1.58
N PHE A 37 1.21 10.97 0.31
CA PHE A 37 1.49 12.11 -0.58
C PHE A 37 0.42 13.20 -0.58
N LEU A 38 -0.81 12.90 -0.18
CA LEU A 38 -1.91 13.86 -0.19
C LEU A 38 -2.32 14.26 1.23
N VAL A 39 -2.51 13.29 2.12
CA VAL A 39 -3.04 13.58 3.47
C VAL A 39 -1.95 14.12 4.38
N VAL A 40 -0.77 13.51 4.42
CA VAL A 40 0.32 13.99 5.29
C VAL A 40 0.68 15.46 5.00
N PRO A 41 0.99 15.91 3.77
CA PRO A 41 1.39 17.30 3.54
C PRO A 41 0.24 18.32 3.73
N LEU A 42 -1.01 17.92 3.56
CA LEU A 42 -2.15 18.83 3.71
C LEU A 42 -2.64 18.96 5.17
N PHE A 43 -2.38 17.96 6.01
CA PHE A 43 -2.96 17.88 7.35
C PHE A 43 -1.95 17.71 8.49
N ALA A 44 -0.72 17.25 8.23
CA ALA A 44 0.28 17.10 9.29
C ALA A 44 0.82 18.47 9.72
N GLY A 45 0.75 18.76 11.02
CA GLY A 45 1.37 19.94 11.63
C GLY A 45 2.76 19.65 12.19
N GLN A 46 3.42 20.69 12.69
CA GLN A 46 4.77 20.63 13.28
C GLN A 46 4.94 19.46 14.26
N TYR A 47 4.02 19.31 15.21
CA TYR A 47 4.05 18.24 16.20
C TYR A 47 4.06 16.85 15.57
N PHE A 48 3.23 16.63 14.55
CA PHE A 48 3.13 15.33 13.89
C PHE A 48 4.42 15.02 13.11
N TYR A 49 5.07 16.04 12.54
CA TYR A 49 6.37 15.87 11.91
C TYR A 49 7.48 15.53 12.90
N THR A 50 7.66 16.32 13.97
CA THR A 50 8.81 16.14 14.87
C THR A 50 8.66 14.97 15.82
N GLU A 51 7.46 14.76 16.37
CA GLU A 51 7.25 13.77 17.44
C GLU A 51 6.82 12.40 16.91
N VAL A 52 6.28 12.34 15.69
CA VAL A 52 5.72 11.08 15.13
C VAL A 52 6.41 10.69 13.83
N LEU A 53 6.31 11.47 12.77
CA LEU A 53 6.72 11.04 11.43
C LEU A 53 8.24 10.93 11.28
N ILE A 54 9.02 11.94 11.68
CA ILE A 54 10.48 11.91 11.52
C ILE A 54 11.14 10.75 12.29
N PRO A 55 10.73 10.41 13.54
CA PRO A 55 11.38 9.33 14.28
C PRO A 55 11.05 7.90 13.81
N VAL A 56 9.89 7.67 13.17
CA VAL A 56 9.40 6.30 12.88
C VAL A 56 9.36 5.93 11.40
N LEU A 57 9.58 6.89 10.49
CA LEU A 57 9.74 6.66 9.05
C LEU A 57 11.18 6.25 8.72
#